data_AF-A0A358DKV1-F1
#
_entry.id   AF-A0A358DKV1-F1
#
_cell.length_a   1.000
_cell.length_b   1.000
_cell.length_c   1.000
_cell.angle_alpha   90.00
_cell.angle_beta   90.00
_cell.angle_gamma   90.00
#
_symmetry.space_group_name_H-M   'P 1'
#
loop_
_entity.id
_entity.type
_entity.pdbx_description
1 polymer ?
#
loop_
_entity_poly.entity_id
_entity_poly.type
_entity_poly.pdbx_seq_one_letter_code
_entity_poly.pdbx_strand_id
1 'polypeptide(L)'
;EDQGMLGALGVLMAIGLFDLQGCVGDFPELEITSPLFDKIELRIPSLTDPQQNTLFRISVKKKNPADIYIQHAILNGIKWTRFQFPISVFLNGGELELELGPRPNKKWGKSF
;
A
#
# COMPACT_ATOMS: atom_id res chain seq x y z
N GLU A 1 19.78 -12.48 -0.96
CA GLU A 1 20.95 -11.64 -0.59
C GLU A 1 20.53 -10.78 0.60
N ASP A 2 21.36 -10.74 1.65
CA ASP A 2 21.03 -10.35 3.03
C ASP A 2 19.77 -11.04 3.64
N GLN A 3 19.84 -12.38 3.76
CA GLN A 3 18.77 -13.26 4.30
C GLN A 3 17.33 -12.97 3.79
N GLY A 4 17.18 -12.34 2.61
CA GLY A 4 15.88 -12.04 2.00
C GLY A 4 15.31 -10.66 2.34
N MET A 5 15.93 -9.90 3.26
CA MET A 5 15.44 -8.61 3.72
C MET A 5 15.45 -7.55 2.61
N LEU A 6 16.53 -7.47 1.83
CA LEU A 6 16.62 -6.57 0.67
C LEU A 6 15.68 -6.97 -0.47
N GLY A 7 15.42 -8.27 -0.63
CA GLY A 7 14.46 -8.79 -1.60
C GLY A 7 13.01 -8.42 -1.22
N ALA A 8 12.65 -8.59 0.06
CA ALA A 8 11.35 -8.20 0.59
C ALA A 8 11.12 -6.69 0.46
N LEU A 9 12.14 -5.88 0.77
CA LEU A 9 12.10 -4.43 0.61
C LEU A 9 11.83 -4.01 -0.84
N GLY A 10 12.53 -4.64 -1.81
CA GLY A 10 12.32 -4.38 -3.23
C GLY A 10 10.91 -4.70 -3.70
N VAL A 11 10.34 -5.82 -3.21
CA VAL A 11 8.95 -6.20 -3.52
C VAL A 11 7.96 -5.20 -2.92
N LEU A 12 8.13 -4.80 -1.66
CA LEU A 12 7.27 -3.81 -0.99
C LEU A 12 7.25 -2.49 -1.76
N MET A 13 8.43 -1.96 -2.10
CA MET A 13 8.56 -0.73 -2.89
C MET A 13 7.91 -0.86 -4.27
N ALA A 14 8.05 -2.01 -4.94
CA ALA A 14 7.45 -2.25 -6.24
C ALA A 14 5.91 -2.26 -6.20
N ILE A 15 5.32 -2.75 -5.11
CA ILE A 15 3.86 -2.78 -4.91
C ILE A 15 3.29 -1.49 -4.31
N GLY A 16 4.11 -0.47 -4.06
CA GLY A 16 3.66 0.82 -3.54
C GLY A 16 3.36 0.80 -2.04
N LEU A 17 3.96 -0.13 -1.29
CA LEU A 17 3.85 -0.19 0.17
C LEU A 17 5.24 -0.10 0.79
N PHE A 18 5.35 0.51 1.95
CA PHE A 18 6.59 0.55 2.71
C PHE A 18 6.31 0.42 4.20
N ASP A 19 7.30 -0.03 4.94
CA ASP A 19 7.23 -0.09 6.39
C ASP A 19 8.57 0.35 6.99
N LEU A 20 8.57 1.50 7.66
CA LEU A 20 9.73 2.04 8.33
C LEU A 20 10.06 1.32 9.65
N GLN A 21 9.07 0.72 10.32
CA GLN A 21 9.21 0.14 11.66
C GLN A 21 9.33 -1.39 11.63
N GLY A 22 9.30 -2.00 10.44
CA GLY A 22 9.43 -3.45 10.27
C GLY A 22 8.28 -4.22 10.93
N CYS A 23 7.08 -3.66 10.95
CA CYS A 23 5.90 -4.16 11.63
C CYS A 23 6.06 -4.26 13.17
N VAL A 24 7.07 -3.62 13.76
CA VAL A 24 7.33 -3.68 15.21
C VAL A 24 6.77 -2.42 15.88
N GLY A 25 5.79 -2.60 16.76
CA GLY A 25 5.17 -1.53 17.54
C GLY A 25 3.76 -1.91 18.00
N ASP A 26 3.22 -1.19 18.99
CA ASP A 26 1.85 -1.44 19.49
C ASP A 26 0.78 -1.19 18.42
N PHE A 27 1.07 -0.31 17.45
CA PHE A 27 0.20 0.03 16.32
C PHE A 27 1.01 0.15 15.02
N PRO A 28 1.38 -0.98 14.39
CA PRO A 28 2.15 -0.95 13.15
C PRO A 28 1.32 -0.38 12.00
N GLU A 29 1.89 0.57 11.27
CA GLU A 29 1.30 1.20 10.09
C GLU A 29 2.14 0.90 8.85
N LEU A 30 1.46 0.68 7.72
CA LEU A 30 2.07 0.64 6.39
C LEU A 30 1.98 2.01 5.74
N GLU A 31 3.03 2.39 5.04
CA GLU A 31 3.11 3.61 4.25
C GLU A 31 2.78 3.34 2.79
N ILE A 32 2.02 4.25 2.20
CA ILE A 32 1.63 4.24 0.80
C ILE A 32 2.68 5.00 0.01
N THR A 33 3.26 4.32 -0.97
CA THR A 33 4.17 4.90 -1.96
C THR A 33 3.60 4.71 -3.36
N SER A 34 4.32 5.16 -4.38
CA SER A 34 3.86 5.03 -5.76
C SER A 34 4.24 3.65 -6.31
N PRO A 35 3.26 2.76 -6.59
CA PRO A 35 3.53 1.43 -7.13
C PRO A 35 4.05 1.48 -8.56
N LEU A 36 4.80 0.46 -8.94
CA LEU A 36 5.27 0.27 -10.32
C LEU A 36 4.19 -0.32 -11.23
N PHE A 37 3.30 -1.13 -10.67
CA PHE A 37 2.26 -1.86 -11.40
C PHE A 37 0.89 -1.21 -11.25
N ASP A 38 0.06 -1.32 -12.29
CA ASP A 38 -1.27 -0.70 -12.28
C ASP A 38 -2.31 -1.53 -11.50
N LYS A 39 -2.06 -2.83 -11.34
CA LYS A 39 -2.90 -3.73 -10.56
C LYS A 39 -2.03 -4.74 -9.84
N ILE A 40 -2.23 -4.86 -8.53
CA ILE A 40 -1.53 -5.79 -7.66
C ILE A 40 -2.58 -6.56 -6.86
N GLU A 41 -2.43 -7.88 -6.75
CA GLU A 41 -3.28 -8.73 -5.93
C GLU A 41 -2.41 -9.53 -4.97
N LEU A 42 -2.64 -9.35 -3.66
CA LEU A 42 -1.87 -9.95 -2.59
C LEU A 42 -2.74 -10.94 -1.84
N ARG A 43 -2.37 -12.22 -1.90
CA ARG A 43 -3.00 -13.28 -1.12
C ARG A 43 -2.27 -13.40 0.21
N ILE A 44 -2.99 -13.17 1.30
CA ILE A 44 -2.45 -13.10 2.65
C ILE A 44 -3.09 -14.23 3.45
N PRO A 45 -2.32 -15.04 4.20
CA PRO A 45 -2.91 -16.04 5.10
C PRO A 45 -3.90 -15.39 6.07
N SER A 46 -5.10 -15.97 6.20
CA SER A 46 -6.12 -15.43 7.09
C SER A 46 -5.69 -15.54 8.55
N LEU A 47 -5.94 -14.48 9.33
CA LEU A 47 -5.67 -14.46 10.76
C LEU A 47 -6.63 -15.37 11.56
N THR A 48 -7.79 -15.71 10.99
CA THR A 48 -8.84 -16.50 11.66
C THR A 48 -8.87 -17.96 11.22
N ASP A 49 -8.43 -18.26 10.01
CA ASP A 49 -8.41 -19.62 9.45
C ASP A 49 -7.12 -19.86 8.66
N PRO A 50 -6.17 -20.66 9.20
CA PRO A 50 -4.91 -20.96 8.53
C PRO A 50 -5.03 -21.64 7.17
N GLN A 51 -6.19 -22.20 6.82
CA GLN A 51 -6.43 -22.85 5.52
C GLN A 51 -6.96 -21.88 4.46
N GLN A 52 -7.28 -20.64 4.84
CA GLN A 52 -7.83 -19.62 3.95
C GLN A 52 -6.86 -18.47 3.74
N ASN A 53 -7.05 -17.75 2.62
CA ASN A 53 -6.34 -16.51 2.35
C ASN A 53 -7.35 -15.35 2.27
N THR A 54 -7.01 -14.23 2.88
CA THR A 54 -7.60 -12.93 2.57
C THR A 54 -6.92 -12.36 1.34
N LEU A 55 -7.59 -11.43 0.66
CA LEU A 55 -7.10 -10.83 -0.57
C LEU A 55 -7.08 -9.32 -0.40
N PHE A 56 -5.90 -8.71 -0.59
CA PHE A 56 -5.73 -7.28 -0.64
C PHE A 56 -5.36 -6.86 -2.07
N ARG A 57 -6.06 -5.88 -2.62
CA ARG A 57 -5.83 -5.38 -3.97
C ARG A 57 -5.31 -3.95 -3.93
N ILE A 58 -4.37 -3.64 -4.81
CA ILE A 58 -3.95 -2.27 -5.07
C ILE A 58 -4.24 -2.01 -6.54
N SER A 59 -5.02 -0.97 -6.83
CA SER A 59 -5.34 -0.56 -8.19
C SER A 59 -4.93 0.89 -8.42
N VAL A 60 -4.38 1.17 -9.59
CA VAL A 60 -3.80 2.47 -9.92
C VAL A 60 -4.48 3.02 -11.16
N LYS A 61 -4.96 4.26 -11.05
CA LYS A 61 -5.50 5.04 -12.16
C LYS A 61 -4.49 6.13 -12.49
N LYS A 62 -3.95 6.10 -13.70
CA LYS A 62 -3.00 7.10 -14.22
C LYS A 62 -3.21 7.31 -15.71
N LYS A 63 -2.86 8.50 -16.22
CA LYS A 63 -3.03 8.83 -17.64
C LYS A 63 -1.81 8.47 -18.45
N ASN A 64 -0.63 8.60 -17.85
CA ASN A 64 0.66 8.31 -18.49
C ASN A 64 1.52 7.41 -17.60
N PRO A 65 2.45 6.62 -18.18
CA PRO A 65 3.42 5.85 -17.41
C PRO A 65 4.31 6.68 -16.48
N ALA A 66 4.54 7.96 -16.81
CA ALA A 66 5.34 8.89 -16.02
C ALA A 66 4.57 9.55 -14.86
N ASP A 67 3.26 9.31 -14.73
CA ASP A 67 2.46 9.83 -13.63
C ASP A 67 2.77 9.02 -12.36
N ILE A 68 3.66 9.56 -11.53
CA ILE A 68 4.19 8.88 -10.34
C ILE A 68 3.78 9.54 -9.01
N TYR A 69 3.00 10.62 -9.01
CA TYR A 69 2.63 11.31 -7.78
C TYR A 69 1.20 10.98 -7.36
N ILE A 70 1.03 10.51 -6.12
CA ILE A 70 -0.30 10.24 -5.56
C ILE A 70 -1.12 11.54 -5.45
N GLN A 71 -2.26 11.56 -6.11
CA GLN A 71 -3.24 12.64 -6.06
C GLN A 71 -4.31 12.35 -5.02
N HIS A 72 -4.82 11.11 -5.02
CA HIS A 72 -5.89 10.65 -4.16
C HIS A 72 -5.72 9.16 -3.84
N ALA A 73 -6.25 8.75 -2.69
CA ALA A 73 -6.33 7.36 -2.28
C ALA A 73 -7.75 7.05 -1.75
N ILE A 74 -8.25 5.85 -2.05
CA ILE A 74 -9.47 5.29 -1.49
C ILE A 74 -9.10 3.95 -0.87
N LEU A 75 -9.36 3.79 0.42
CA LEU A 75 -9.11 2.56 1.15
C LEU A 75 -10.45 1.95 1.54
N ASN A 76 -10.77 0.77 0.99
CA ASN A 76 -12.02 0.06 1.23
C ASN A 76 -13.27 0.93 0.98
N GLY A 77 -13.27 1.70 -0.12
CA GLY A 77 -14.34 2.62 -0.49
C GLY A 77 -14.38 3.94 0.29
N ILE A 78 -13.48 4.13 1.26
CA ILE A 78 -13.41 5.36 2.07
C ILE A 78 -12.28 6.23 1.57
N LYS A 79 -12.55 7.53 1.36
CA LYS A 79 -11.54 8.52 0.99
C LYS A 79 -10.43 8.52 2.04
N TRP A 80 -9.20 8.22 1.62
CA TRP A 80 -8.04 8.14 2.48
C TRP A 80 -7.10 9.32 2.25
N THR A 81 -6.81 10.08 3.30
CA THR A 81 -6.01 11.31 3.22
C THR A 81 -4.65 11.21 3.90
N ARG A 82 -4.42 10.13 4.67
CA ARG A 82 -3.13 9.83 5.29
C ARG A 82 -2.27 9.03 4.31
N PHE A 83 -0.96 9.17 4.39
CA PHE A 83 -0.04 8.31 3.65
C PHE A 83 0.20 6.98 4.39
N GLN A 84 -0.23 6.86 5.64
CA GLN A 84 -0.14 5.67 6.47
C GLN A 84 -1.51 5.03 6.67
N PHE A 85 -1.56 3.70 6.84
CA PHE A 85 -2.75 2.98 7.31
C PHE A 85 -2.37 1.77 8.18
N PRO A 86 -3.22 1.33 9.11
CA PRO A 86 -2.90 0.22 10.00
C PRO A 86 -2.70 -1.09 9.25
N ILE A 87 -1.71 -1.88 9.66
CA ILE A 87 -1.46 -3.20 9.06
C ILE A 87 -2.65 -4.16 9.23
N SER A 88 -3.47 -3.99 10.26
CA SER A 88 -4.69 -4.78 10.45
C SER A 88 -5.67 -4.63 9.29
N VAL A 89 -5.73 -3.45 8.66
CA VAL A 89 -6.56 -3.23 7.46
C VAL A 89 -6.01 -4.01 6.27
N PHE A 90 -4.68 -4.09 6.13
CA PHE A 90 -4.03 -4.89 5.10
C PHE A 90 -4.32 -6.40 5.29
N LEU A 91 -4.11 -6.91 6.51
CA LEU A 91 -4.24 -8.34 6.83
C LEU A 91 -5.69 -8.86 6.72
N ASN A 92 -6.68 -8.01 7.03
CA ASN A 92 -8.09 -8.35 6.84
C ASN A 92 -8.51 -8.40 5.36
N GLY A 93 -7.63 -8.01 4.44
CA GLY A 93 -7.92 -7.90 3.02
C GLY A 93 -8.70 -6.63 2.67
N GLY A 94 -9.03 -6.48 1.38
CA GLY A 94 -9.73 -5.31 0.87
C GLY A 94 -9.11 -4.72 -0.40
N GLU A 95 -9.24 -3.41 -0.57
CA GLU A 95 -8.75 -2.69 -1.74
C GLU A 95 -8.24 -1.29 -1.40
N LEU A 96 -7.07 -0.95 -1.97
CA LEU A 96 -6.51 0.39 -2.02
C LEU A 96 -6.51 0.86 -3.48
N GLU A 97 -7.32 1.87 -3.79
CA GLU A 97 -7.31 2.54 -5.09
C GLU A 97 -6.46 3.81 -5.00
N LEU A 98 -5.51 3.96 -5.92
CA LEU A 98 -4.63 5.11 -6.04
C LEU A 98 -4.88 5.83 -7.36
N GLU A 99 -4.96 7.16 -7.31
CA GLU A 99 -4.91 8.00 -8.51
C GLU A 99 -3.54 8.68 -8.57
N LEU A 100 -2.79 8.45 -9.64
CA LEU A 100 -1.48 9.07 -9.86
C LEU A 100 -1.57 10.17 -10.92
N GLY A 101 -0.72 11.18 -10.75
CA GLY A 101 -0.61 12.32 -11.65
C GLY A 101 0.83 12.77 -11.86
N PRO A 102 1.04 13.73 -12.78
CA PRO A 102 2.37 14.17 -13.21
C PRO A 102 3.05 15.14 -12.22
N ARG A 103 2.35 15.63 -11.18
CA ARG A 103 2.88 16.63 -10.24
C ARG A 103 2.53 16.28 -8.79
N PRO A 104 3.39 16.63 -7.82
CA PRO A 104 3.11 16.40 -6.40
C PRO A 104 1.82 17.07 -5.92
N ASN A 105 0.95 16.32 -5.24
CA ASN A 105 -0.19 16.89 -4.53
C ASN A 105 0.21 17.28 -3.10
N LYS A 106 0.56 18.55 -2.88
CA LYS A 106 0.92 19.09 -1.55
C LYS A 106 -0.24 19.17 -0.56
N LYS A 107 -1.46 18.74 -0.93
CA LYS A 107 -2.64 18.73 -0.05
C LYS A 107 -2.99 17.33 0.47
N TRP A 108 -2.45 16.27 -0.13
CA TRP A 108 -2.69 14.89 0.27
C TRP A 108 -1.49 14.35 1.09
N GLY A 109 -1.73 13.38 1.97
CA GLY A 109 -0.67 12.72 2.73
C GLY A 109 -0.06 13.58 3.83
N LYS A 110 -0.81 14.55 4.36
CA LYS A 110 -0.36 15.34 5.52
C LYS A 110 -0.72 14.61 6.81
N SER A 111 0.28 14.35 7.64
CA SER A 111 0.05 14.22 9.09
C SER A 111 -0.30 15.61 9.62
N PHE A 112 -1.31 15.67 10.50
CA PHE A 112 -1.73 16.92 11.15
C PHE A 112 -0.59 17.54 11.96
#